data_AF-A0AA87RER1-F1
#
_entry.id   AF-A0AA87RER1-F1
#
_cell.length_a   1.000
_cell.length_b   1.000
_cell.length_c   1.000
_cell.angle_alpha   90.00
_cell.angle_beta   90.00
_cell.angle_gamma   90.00
#
_symmetry.space_group_name_H-M   'P 1'
#
loop_
_entity.id
_entity.type
_entity.pdbx_description
1 polymer ?
#
loop_
_entity_poly.entity_id
_entity_poly.type
_entity_poly.pdbx_seq_one_letter_code
_entity_poly.pdbx_strand_id
1 'polypeptide(L)'
;MPIADTAVWAAGARVAGDVPFDLVLETAAERDGFAWVDMVDPTEAELRQVADELDLHHLLVEDVVARGQRPKLEGYGATEYCVVHRVEPEGGIEGLALTPRAVLYALLDDAADAHERLAMDVHAQIEGVEDVFFAEEHPPTVDIYRTMRRVLALQRAADPMSDVVARVASRTPEGELELHRHLRDVDDHARRTATRLSGDRDLLASMLQLATARVAERQNDEMRAMTEQQIVQNDQTKKVTSWAAILFAPTLIAGIYGMNFTHMPELHWLLGYPFAVVLMLAFAGVLHRVFKRKHWL
;
A
#
# COMPACT_ATOMS: atom_id res chain seq x y z
N MET A 1 19.04 38.37 -4.39
CA MET A 1 18.86 38.16 -2.94
C MET A 1 17.63 37.27 -2.80
N PRO A 2 17.69 36.16 -2.06
CA PRO A 2 16.64 35.12 -2.02
C PRO A 2 15.50 35.47 -1.03
N ILE A 3 15.61 36.61 -0.34
CA ILE A 3 14.50 37.18 0.41
C ILE A 3 13.44 37.56 -0.62
N ALA A 4 12.37 36.76 -0.65
CA ALA A 4 11.27 36.92 -1.59
C ALA A 4 10.39 38.09 -1.18
N ASP A 5 10.18 38.28 0.13
CA ASP A 5 9.46 39.41 0.69
C ASP A 5 10.01 39.79 2.08
N THR A 6 10.01 41.08 2.37
CA THR A 6 10.28 41.61 3.72
C THR A 6 9.21 42.65 4.03
N ALA A 7 8.52 42.47 5.16
CA ALA A 7 7.39 43.32 5.51
C ALA A 7 7.37 43.60 7.01
N VAL A 8 6.93 44.80 7.37
CA VAL A 8 6.57 45.13 8.75
C VAL A 8 5.06 45.29 8.82
N TRP A 9 4.44 44.67 9.81
CA TRP A 9 3.01 44.75 10.06
C TRP A 9 2.76 45.47 11.37
N ALA A 10 1.94 46.52 11.34
CA ALA A 10 1.60 47.32 12.51
C ALA A 10 0.12 47.73 12.44
N ALA A 11 -0.56 47.73 13.60
CA ALA A 11 -1.99 48.06 13.71
C ALA A 11 -2.89 47.29 12.70
N GLY A 12 -2.55 46.03 12.41
CA GLY A 12 -3.31 45.16 11.50
C GLY A 12 -3.08 45.40 10.01
N ALA A 13 -2.13 46.26 9.62
CA ALA A 13 -1.83 46.54 8.21
C ALA A 13 -0.33 46.47 7.92
N ARG A 14 0.02 46.14 6.67
CA ARG A 14 1.40 46.20 6.18
C ARG A 14 1.83 47.66 6.12
N VAL A 15 2.97 47.97 6.73
CA VAL A 15 3.59 49.29 6.66
C VAL A 15 3.98 49.57 5.20
N ALA A 16 3.63 50.75 4.72
CA ALA A 16 3.86 51.13 3.34
C ALA A 16 5.36 51.37 3.06
N GLY A 17 5.83 50.85 1.93
CA GLY A 17 7.22 50.95 1.47
C GLY A 17 8.01 49.66 1.70
N ASP A 18 9.10 49.51 0.94
CA ASP A 18 10.03 48.39 1.12
C ASP A 18 10.93 48.70 2.31
N VAL A 19 10.91 47.83 3.32
CA VAL A 19 11.78 47.93 4.50
C VAL A 19 13.00 47.05 4.26
N PRO A 20 14.23 47.60 4.27
CA PRO A 20 15.46 46.81 4.19
C PRO A 20 15.53 45.77 5.32
N PHE A 21 16.08 44.59 5.02
CA PHE A 21 16.15 43.47 5.96
C PHE A 21 16.87 43.83 7.28
N ASP A 22 17.97 44.57 7.20
CA ASP A 22 18.76 45.06 8.34
C ASP A 22 17.99 46.02 9.26
N LEU A 23 16.92 46.65 8.76
CA LEU A 23 16.08 47.58 9.53
C LEU A 23 14.74 46.99 9.93
N VAL A 24 14.44 45.73 9.55
CA VAL A 24 13.08 45.17 9.69
C VAL A 24 12.67 45.03 11.16
N LEU A 25 13.58 44.59 12.03
CA LEU A 25 13.32 44.42 13.46
C LEU A 25 13.19 45.77 14.18
N GLU A 26 14.06 46.73 13.87
CA GLU A 26 14.02 48.08 14.44
C GLU A 26 12.71 48.77 14.05
N THR A 27 12.35 48.73 12.77
CA THR A 27 11.10 49.32 12.25
C THR A 27 9.87 48.67 12.87
N ALA A 28 9.88 47.34 13.07
CA ALA A 28 8.78 46.65 13.74
C ALA A 28 8.64 47.09 15.21
N ALA A 29 9.76 47.22 15.94
CA ALA A 29 9.75 47.66 17.33
C ALA A 29 9.27 49.11 17.49
N GLU A 30 9.69 50.02 16.61
CA GLU A 30 9.24 51.43 16.62
C GLU A 30 7.73 51.59 16.39
N ARG A 31 7.13 50.64 15.66
CA ARG A 31 5.73 50.69 15.24
C ARG A 31 4.80 49.82 16.09
N ASP A 32 5.31 49.22 17.16
CA ASP A 32 4.59 48.25 18.00
C ASP A 32 3.96 47.13 17.14
N GLY A 33 4.78 46.60 16.22
CA GLY A 33 4.38 45.64 15.19
C GLY A 33 5.24 44.38 15.18
N PHE A 34 5.13 43.58 14.10
CA PHE A 34 6.00 42.44 13.86
C PHE A 34 6.63 42.47 12.46
N ALA A 35 7.82 41.88 12.35
CA ALA A 35 8.53 41.71 11.10
C ALA A 35 8.20 40.35 10.47
N TRP A 36 8.02 40.33 9.15
CA TRP A 36 7.86 39.14 8.32
C TRP A 36 9.01 39.09 7.31
N VAL A 37 9.70 37.96 7.26
CA VAL A 37 10.80 37.70 6.34
C VAL A 37 10.50 36.39 5.64
N ASP A 38 10.28 36.45 4.32
CA ASP A 38 10.04 35.28 3.48
C ASP A 38 11.29 34.95 2.66
N MET A 39 11.72 33.70 2.70
CA MET A 39 12.88 33.20 1.97
C MET A 39 12.47 32.00 1.14
N VAL A 40 12.68 32.08 -0.17
CA VAL A 40 12.33 31.00 -1.11
C VAL A 40 13.61 30.35 -1.62
N ASP A 41 13.69 29.03 -1.46
CA ASP A 41 14.84 28.19 -1.81
C ASP A 41 16.21 28.78 -1.40
N PRO A 42 16.38 29.23 -0.14
CA PRO A 42 17.61 29.90 0.27
C PRO A 42 18.79 28.92 0.35
N THR A 43 19.99 29.40 0.04
CA THR A 43 21.22 28.64 0.29
C THR A 43 21.55 28.61 1.77
N GLU A 44 22.33 27.62 2.21
CA GLU A 44 22.79 27.53 3.59
C GLU A 44 23.54 28.79 4.05
N ALA A 45 24.32 29.43 3.16
CA ALA A 45 25.02 30.66 3.48
C ALA A 45 24.07 31.83 3.73
N GLU A 46 22.99 31.93 2.95
CA GLU A 46 21.97 32.97 3.10
C GLU A 46 21.13 32.74 4.37
N LEU A 47 20.80 31.48 4.70
CA LEU A 47 20.14 31.13 5.96
C LEU A 47 21.00 31.49 7.17
N ARG A 48 22.32 31.22 7.12
CA ARG A 48 23.24 31.63 8.19
C ARG A 48 23.26 33.14 8.39
N GLN A 49 23.31 33.91 7.29
CA GLN A 49 23.31 35.37 7.36
C GLN A 49 22.04 35.91 8.04
N VAL A 50 20.87 35.38 7.68
CA VAL A 50 19.61 35.76 8.32
C VAL A 50 19.55 35.30 9.78
N ALA A 51 20.05 34.12 10.09
CA ALA A 51 20.11 33.61 11.45
C ALA A 51 21.01 34.46 12.36
N ASP A 52 22.17 34.90 11.87
CA ASP A 52 23.08 35.76 12.62
C ASP A 52 22.46 37.14 12.88
N GLU A 53 21.77 37.73 11.89
CA GLU A 53 21.11 39.03 12.03
C GLU A 53 19.93 38.99 13.02
N LEU A 54 19.17 37.89 13.02
CA LEU A 54 17.98 37.72 13.86
C LEU A 54 18.28 37.03 15.21
N ASP A 55 19.56 36.80 15.55
CA ASP A 55 20.01 36.07 16.75
C ASP A 55 19.36 34.68 16.92
N LEU A 56 19.20 33.96 15.80
CA LEU A 56 18.62 32.62 15.76
C LEU A 56 19.66 31.56 16.12
N HIS A 57 19.24 30.54 16.88
CA HIS A 57 20.14 29.47 17.30
C HIS A 57 20.68 28.68 16.09
N HIS A 58 22.01 28.47 16.00
CA HIS A 58 22.68 27.82 14.85
C HIS A 58 22.08 26.47 14.42
N LEU A 59 21.62 25.64 15.37
CA LEU A 59 20.95 24.37 15.07
C LEU A 59 19.67 24.52 14.22
N LEU A 60 19.01 25.69 14.24
CA LEU A 60 17.86 25.96 13.39
C LEU A 60 18.24 25.98 11.91
N VAL A 61 19.42 26.53 11.59
CA VAL A 61 19.92 26.53 10.20
C VAL A 61 20.21 25.10 9.75
N GLU A 62 20.83 24.29 10.60
CA GLU A 62 21.07 22.87 10.30
C GLU A 62 19.77 22.10 10.08
N ASP A 63 18.75 22.38 10.91
CA ASP A 63 17.44 21.75 10.81
C ASP A 63 16.67 22.16 9.55
N VAL A 64 16.73 23.44 9.16
CA VAL A 64 16.08 23.94 7.92
C VAL A 64 16.76 23.36 6.68
N VAL A 65 18.09 23.21 6.71
CA VAL A 65 18.87 22.64 5.59
C VAL A 65 18.69 21.13 5.50
N ALA A 66 18.40 20.46 6.62
CA ALA A 66 18.12 19.04 6.65
C ALA A 66 16.84 18.70 5.86
N ARG A 67 17.01 18.00 4.73
CA ARG A 67 15.88 17.61 3.87
C ARG A 67 14.98 16.56 4.54
N GLY A 68 13.68 16.70 4.36
CA GLY A 68 12.69 15.68 4.75
C GLY A 68 12.43 15.58 6.24
N GLN A 69 12.61 16.69 6.99
CA GLN A 69 12.16 16.75 8.38
C GLN A 69 10.66 16.46 8.47
N ARG A 70 10.26 15.77 9.55
CA ARG A 70 8.85 15.54 9.87
C ARG A 70 8.26 16.83 10.45
N PRO A 71 6.95 17.08 10.27
CA PRO A 71 6.30 18.20 10.91
C PRO A 71 6.50 18.16 12.43
N LYS A 72 6.89 19.30 13.02
CA LYS A 72 7.23 19.43 14.43
C LYS A 72 7.13 20.88 14.90
N LEU A 73 7.00 21.06 16.21
CA LEU A 73 7.13 22.35 16.90
C LEU A 73 8.10 22.22 18.08
N GLU A 74 9.20 22.96 18.01
CA GLU A 74 10.29 22.96 18.99
C GLU A 74 10.59 24.38 19.46
N GLY A 75 11.02 24.51 20.72
CA GLY A 75 11.38 25.80 21.30
C GLY A 75 12.90 25.89 21.51
N TYR A 76 13.49 27.00 21.08
CA TYR A 76 14.91 27.33 21.25
C TYR A 76 15.00 28.66 22.00
N GLY A 77 14.95 28.61 23.33
CA GLY A 77 14.92 29.82 24.16
C GLY A 77 13.65 30.64 23.89
N ALA A 78 13.83 31.83 23.29
CA ALA A 78 12.74 32.72 22.89
C ALA A 78 12.18 32.45 21.48
N THR A 79 12.80 31.55 20.70
CA THR A 79 12.42 31.23 19.33
C THR A 79 11.55 29.97 19.29
N GLU A 80 10.47 29.99 18.51
CA GLU A 80 9.72 28.78 18.15
C GLU A 80 10.06 28.37 16.71
N TYR A 81 10.37 27.09 16.52
CA TYR A 81 10.66 26.48 15.24
C TYR A 81 9.57 25.51 14.85
N CYS A 82 8.97 25.73 13.68
CA CYS A 82 7.91 24.90 13.14
C CYS A 82 8.27 24.36 11.77
N VAL A 83 8.06 23.06 11.56
CA VAL A 83 8.12 22.41 10.25
C VAL A 83 6.71 21.98 9.88
N VAL A 84 6.27 22.35 8.69
CA VAL A 84 5.00 21.94 8.09
C VAL A 84 5.21 21.51 6.65
N HIS A 85 4.37 20.60 6.17
CA HIS A 85 4.33 20.25 4.75
C HIS A 85 3.12 20.93 4.13
N ARG A 86 3.36 21.74 3.11
CA ARG A 86 2.33 22.52 2.42
C ARG A 86 2.25 22.13 0.96
N VAL A 87 1.04 22.16 0.40
CA VAL A 87 0.77 21.68 -0.96
C VAL A 87 0.31 22.77 -1.91
N GLU A 88 -0.33 23.86 -1.47
CA GLU A 88 -0.51 25.14 -2.19
C GLU A 88 -1.44 26.06 -1.36
N PRO A 89 -1.20 27.39 -1.27
CA PRO A 89 -2.06 28.31 -0.53
C PRO A 89 -3.40 28.57 -1.19
N GLU A 90 -4.49 28.53 -0.41
CA GLU A 90 -5.78 29.14 -0.80
C GLU A 90 -6.46 29.95 0.32
N GLY A 91 -5.94 29.93 1.55
CA GLY A 91 -6.55 30.61 2.71
C GLY A 91 -6.12 32.06 2.94
N GLY A 92 -6.98 32.84 3.60
CA GLY A 92 -6.72 34.21 4.05
C GLY A 92 -7.04 34.40 5.54
N ILE A 93 -6.35 35.33 6.19
CA ILE A 93 -6.54 35.65 7.61
C ILE A 93 -7.71 36.63 7.76
N GLU A 94 -8.95 36.16 7.73
CA GLU A 94 -10.11 37.01 8.00
C GLU A 94 -10.49 36.98 9.50
N GLY A 95 -10.67 38.15 10.08
CA GLY A 95 -11.26 38.30 11.42
C GLY A 95 -10.29 38.21 12.61
N LEU A 96 -9.00 37.90 12.40
CA LEU A 96 -7.98 37.90 13.46
C LEU A 96 -7.11 39.16 13.41
N ALA A 97 -6.71 39.65 14.58
CA ALA A 97 -5.64 40.63 14.67
C ALA A 97 -4.34 40.00 14.12
N LEU A 98 -3.68 40.68 13.19
CA LEU A 98 -2.42 40.24 12.61
C LEU A 98 -1.31 40.25 13.66
N THR A 99 -1.06 39.07 14.23
CA THR A 99 0.03 38.77 15.16
C THR A 99 0.87 37.61 14.59
N PRO A 100 2.12 37.42 15.05
CA PRO A 100 2.93 36.28 14.62
C PRO A 100 2.23 34.92 14.83
N ARG A 101 1.45 34.78 15.92
CA ARG A 101 0.68 33.57 16.19
C ARG A 101 -0.52 33.41 15.26
N ALA A 102 -1.21 34.49 14.90
CA ALA A 102 -2.30 34.43 13.92
C ALA A 102 -1.77 34.01 12.53
N VAL A 103 -0.58 34.47 12.16
CA VAL A 103 0.09 34.02 10.92
C VAL A 103 0.48 32.55 11.00
N LEU A 104 1.06 32.10 12.12
CA LEU A 104 1.35 30.68 12.33
C LEU A 104 0.08 29.82 12.27
N TYR A 105 -1.01 30.27 12.88
CA TYR A 105 -2.32 29.63 12.74
C TYR A 105 -2.72 29.52 11.26
N ALA A 106 -2.69 30.61 10.49
CA ALA A 106 -3.09 30.59 9.09
C ALA A 106 -2.25 29.64 8.23
N LEU A 107 -0.95 29.51 8.53
CA LEU A 107 -0.08 28.52 7.86
C LEU A 107 -0.46 27.08 8.24
N LEU A 108 -0.84 26.83 9.49
CA LEU A 108 -1.26 25.51 9.96
C LEU A 108 -2.64 25.13 9.42
N ASP A 109 -3.57 26.09 9.37
CA ASP A 109 -4.92 25.97 8.81
C ASP A 109 -4.85 25.61 7.33
N ASP A 110 -4.09 26.37 6.54
CA ASP A 110 -3.85 26.11 5.12
C ASP A 110 -3.19 24.75 4.87
N ALA A 111 -2.22 24.36 5.71
CA ALA A 111 -1.62 23.03 5.63
C ALA A 111 -2.62 21.91 5.98
N ALA A 112 -3.50 22.13 6.97
CA ALA A 112 -4.52 21.18 7.37
C ALA A 112 -5.58 20.97 6.28
N ASP A 113 -6.08 22.05 5.70
CA ASP A 113 -7.02 22.02 4.59
C ASP A 113 -6.42 21.32 3.37
N ALA A 114 -5.14 21.58 3.06
CA ALA A 114 -4.44 20.91 1.98
C ALA A 114 -4.34 19.39 2.21
N HIS A 115 -4.09 18.96 3.44
CA HIS A 115 -4.09 17.54 3.79
C HIS A 115 -5.47 16.90 3.63
N GLU A 116 -6.57 17.60 3.98
CA GLU A 116 -7.91 17.08 3.75
C GLU A 116 -8.24 16.96 2.26
N ARG A 117 -7.93 17.97 1.46
CA ARG A 117 -8.11 17.90 -0.01
C ARG A 117 -7.38 16.68 -0.59
N LEU A 118 -6.12 16.49 -0.22
CA LEU A 118 -5.36 15.32 -0.66
C LEU A 118 -5.92 14.00 -0.12
N ALA A 119 -6.48 13.99 1.09
CA ALA A 119 -7.11 12.79 1.65
C ALA A 119 -8.36 12.42 0.85
N MET A 120 -9.16 13.41 0.41
CA MET A 120 -10.30 13.18 -0.48
C MET A 120 -9.85 12.60 -1.83
N ASP A 121 -8.79 13.14 -2.43
CA ASP A 121 -8.24 12.64 -3.70
C ASP A 121 -7.72 11.21 -3.60
N VAL A 122 -7.08 10.86 -2.48
CA VAL A 122 -6.61 9.51 -2.21
C VAL A 122 -7.78 8.57 -1.97
N HIS A 123 -8.81 9.01 -1.24
CA HIS A 123 -10.01 8.23 -1.01
C HIS A 123 -10.75 7.89 -2.31
N ALA A 124 -10.91 8.85 -3.22
CA ALA A 124 -11.49 8.60 -4.54
C ALA A 124 -10.69 7.56 -5.36
N GLN A 125 -9.37 7.48 -5.16
CA GLN A 125 -8.57 6.42 -5.79
C GLN A 125 -8.77 5.05 -5.14
N ILE A 126 -9.06 5.01 -3.84
CA ILE A 126 -9.39 3.77 -3.15
C ILE A 126 -10.70 3.22 -3.72
N GLU A 127 -11.73 4.06 -3.86
CA GLU A 127 -13.00 3.68 -4.49
C GLU A 127 -12.77 3.07 -5.89
N GLY A 128 -11.94 3.71 -6.72
CA GLY A 128 -11.60 3.16 -8.04
C GLY A 128 -10.86 1.81 -7.99
N VAL A 129 -10.00 1.60 -6.99
CA VAL A 129 -9.32 0.31 -6.78
C VAL A 129 -10.30 -0.76 -6.27
N GLU A 130 -11.29 -0.39 -5.44
CA GLU A 130 -12.35 -1.27 -4.97
C GLU A 130 -13.22 -1.77 -6.13
N ASP A 131 -13.64 -0.87 -7.02
CA ASP A 131 -14.46 -1.22 -8.19
C ASP A 131 -13.77 -2.28 -9.04
N VAL A 132 -12.49 -2.07 -9.37
CA VAL A 132 -11.68 -3.05 -10.14
C VAL A 132 -11.51 -4.34 -9.37
N PHE A 133 -11.26 -4.26 -8.06
CA PHE A 133 -11.07 -5.44 -7.21
C PHE A 133 -12.30 -6.37 -7.16
N PHE A 134 -13.51 -5.82 -7.20
CA PHE A 134 -14.73 -6.62 -7.23
C PHE A 134 -15.19 -7.01 -8.63
N ALA A 135 -14.82 -6.25 -9.66
CA ALA A 135 -15.21 -6.53 -11.05
C ALA A 135 -14.29 -7.56 -11.75
N GLU A 136 -12.99 -7.56 -11.45
CA GLU A 136 -12.02 -8.39 -12.16
C GLU A 136 -11.75 -9.75 -11.51
N GLU A 137 -11.43 -10.73 -12.34
CA GLU A 137 -11.04 -12.08 -11.91
C GLU A 137 -9.68 -12.08 -11.20
N HIS A 138 -8.78 -11.16 -11.58
CA HIS A 138 -7.46 -11.01 -10.99
C HIS A 138 -7.40 -9.76 -10.12
N PRO A 139 -7.10 -9.86 -8.82
CA PRO A 139 -7.10 -8.70 -7.94
C PRO A 139 -5.98 -7.71 -8.30
N PRO A 140 -6.25 -6.39 -8.37
CA PRO A 140 -5.31 -5.34 -8.77
C PRO A 140 -4.27 -5.02 -7.66
N THR A 141 -3.48 -6.02 -7.29
CA THR A 141 -2.56 -5.99 -6.13
C THR A 141 -1.53 -4.85 -6.23
N VAL A 142 -1.07 -4.54 -7.44
CA VAL A 142 -0.11 -3.45 -7.69
C VAL A 142 -0.74 -2.09 -7.43
N ASP A 143 -1.99 -1.88 -7.85
CA ASP A 143 -2.70 -0.61 -7.67
C ASP A 143 -3.07 -0.42 -6.20
N ILE A 144 -3.52 -1.48 -5.51
CA ILE A 144 -3.73 -1.46 -4.05
C ILE A 144 -2.45 -1.01 -3.34
N TYR A 145 -1.29 -1.55 -3.71
CA TYR A 145 -0.01 -1.18 -3.12
C TYR A 145 0.43 0.25 -3.45
N ARG A 146 0.17 0.73 -4.68
CA ARG A 146 0.48 2.11 -5.08
C ARG A 146 -0.37 3.10 -4.28
N THR A 147 -1.66 2.84 -4.14
CA THR A 147 -2.58 3.66 -3.35
C THR A 147 -2.21 3.62 -1.86
N MET A 148 -1.87 2.43 -1.32
CA MET A 148 -1.36 2.28 0.05
C MET A 148 -0.14 3.17 0.33
N ARG A 149 0.81 3.23 -0.61
CA ARG A 149 1.98 4.13 -0.46
C ARG A 149 1.60 5.60 -0.41
N ARG A 150 0.58 6.03 -1.16
CA ARG A 150 0.07 7.42 -1.12
C ARG A 150 -0.61 7.73 0.21
N VAL A 151 -1.47 6.84 0.70
CA VAL A 151 -2.09 6.94 2.03
C VAL A 151 -1.01 7.08 3.12
N LEU A 152 0.00 6.21 3.12
CA LEU A 152 1.10 6.25 4.09
C LEU A 152 2.00 7.48 3.96
N ALA A 153 2.12 8.06 2.76
CA ALA A 153 2.85 9.31 2.57
C ALA A 153 2.09 10.49 3.19
N LEU A 154 0.79 10.59 2.92
CA LEU A 154 -0.06 11.63 3.47
C LEU A 154 -0.25 11.49 4.99
N GLN A 155 -0.43 10.26 5.49
CA GLN A 155 -0.53 9.97 6.92
C GLN A 155 0.72 10.47 7.68
N ARG A 156 1.92 10.26 7.14
CA ARG A 156 3.16 10.75 7.76
C ARG A 156 3.25 12.28 7.84
N ALA A 157 2.53 13.00 6.97
CA ALA A 157 2.45 14.45 7.00
C ALA A 157 1.32 14.95 7.92
N ALA A 158 0.18 14.26 7.93
CA ALA A 158 -0.99 14.63 8.70
C ALA A 158 -0.90 14.27 10.19
N ASP A 159 -0.32 13.11 10.55
CA ASP A 159 -0.28 12.60 11.93
C ASP A 159 0.34 13.59 12.93
N PRO A 160 1.51 14.22 12.66
CA PRO A 160 2.14 15.11 13.64
C PRO A 160 1.47 16.48 13.75
N MET A 161 0.60 16.84 12.82
CA MET A 161 -0.01 18.17 12.74
C MET A 161 -0.90 18.47 13.94
N SER A 162 -1.64 17.47 14.43
CA SER A 162 -2.46 17.61 15.65
C SER A 162 -1.59 17.94 16.86
N ASP A 163 -0.43 17.29 17.00
CA ASP A 163 0.51 17.59 18.10
C ASP A 163 1.12 18.99 17.96
N VAL A 164 1.42 19.44 16.74
CA VAL A 164 1.90 20.79 16.46
C VAL A 164 0.85 21.83 16.88
N VAL A 165 -0.37 21.68 16.41
CA VAL A 165 -1.48 22.61 16.70
C VAL A 165 -1.79 22.64 18.19
N ALA A 166 -1.83 21.48 18.86
CA ALA A 166 -2.03 21.39 20.29
C ALA A 166 -0.93 22.12 21.09
N ARG A 167 0.32 22.04 20.65
CA ARG A 167 1.43 22.79 21.27
C ARG A 167 1.30 24.30 21.07
N VAL A 168 0.94 24.76 19.87
CA VAL A 168 0.69 26.18 19.61
C VAL A 168 -0.46 26.69 20.48
N ALA A 169 -1.56 25.93 20.57
CA ALA A 169 -2.69 26.26 21.42
C ALA A 169 -2.28 26.36 22.89
N SER A 170 -1.47 25.42 23.40
CA SER A 170 -1.01 25.42 24.80
C SER A 170 -0.15 26.64 25.20
N ARG A 171 0.46 27.29 24.21
CA ARG A 171 1.33 28.46 24.39
C ARG A 171 0.66 29.78 24.00
N THR A 172 -0.60 29.71 23.57
CA THR A 172 -1.39 30.90 23.26
C THR A 172 -1.91 31.50 24.57
N PRO A 173 -1.80 32.82 24.80
CA PRO A 173 -2.29 33.45 26.03
C PRO A 173 -3.81 33.29 26.20
N GLU A 174 -4.28 33.03 27.43
CA GLU A 174 -5.72 32.83 27.72
C GLU A 174 -6.62 34.00 27.26
N GLY A 175 -6.06 35.20 27.12
CA GLY A 175 -6.78 36.39 26.62
C GLY A 175 -7.13 36.35 25.12
N GLU A 176 -6.54 35.45 24.34
CA GLU A 176 -6.76 35.31 22.90
C GLU A 176 -7.79 34.20 22.60
N LEU A 177 -9.02 34.38 23.06
CA LEU A 177 -10.07 33.35 22.97
C LEU A 177 -10.43 32.97 21.52
N GLU A 178 -10.46 33.94 20.60
CA GLU A 178 -10.75 33.69 19.19
C GLU A 178 -9.67 32.79 18.57
N LEU A 179 -8.39 33.09 18.78
CA LEU A 179 -7.28 32.27 18.28
C LEU A 179 -7.33 30.84 18.84
N HIS A 180 -7.65 30.66 20.12
CA HIS A 180 -7.86 29.33 20.71
C HIS A 180 -8.98 28.55 20.00
N ARG A 181 -10.07 29.21 19.63
CA ARG A 181 -11.18 28.59 18.90
C ARG A 181 -10.73 28.15 17.51
N HIS A 182 -10.01 28.99 16.79
CA HIS A 182 -9.48 28.69 15.46
C HIS A 182 -8.48 27.52 15.52
N LEU A 183 -7.50 27.55 16.43
CA LEU A 183 -6.54 26.46 16.60
C LEU A 183 -7.22 25.14 16.97
N ARG A 184 -8.28 25.17 17.78
CA ARG A 184 -9.06 23.97 18.09
C ARG A 184 -9.73 23.37 16.86
N ASP A 185 -10.26 24.20 15.97
CA ASP A 185 -10.89 23.72 14.74
C ASP A 185 -9.87 23.04 13.82
N VAL A 186 -8.67 23.61 13.70
CA VAL A 186 -7.55 23.00 12.97
C VAL A 186 -7.11 21.68 13.60
N ASP A 187 -7.03 21.58 14.94
CA ASP A 187 -6.70 20.32 15.61
C ASP A 187 -7.77 19.25 15.34
N ASP A 188 -9.05 19.61 15.48
CA ASP A 188 -10.17 18.71 15.19
C ASP A 188 -10.11 18.24 13.72
N HIS A 189 -9.80 19.14 12.79
CA HIS A 189 -9.64 18.83 11.38
C HIS A 189 -8.45 17.88 11.12
N ALA A 190 -7.27 18.19 11.65
CA ALA A 190 -6.08 17.36 11.53
C ALA A 190 -6.31 15.94 12.07
N ARG A 191 -6.96 15.81 13.23
CA ARG A 191 -7.31 14.52 13.83
C ARG A 191 -8.30 13.73 12.98
N ARG A 192 -9.32 14.40 12.42
CA ARG A 192 -10.29 13.76 11.51
C ARG A 192 -9.59 13.20 10.28
N THR A 193 -8.74 13.99 9.64
CA THR A 193 -7.98 13.58 8.45
C THR A 193 -7.06 12.39 8.76
N ALA A 194 -6.29 12.44 9.86
CA ALA A 194 -5.44 11.32 10.28
C ALA A 194 -6.24 10.04 10.56
N THR A 195 -7.39 10.16 11.23
CA THR A 195 -8.29 9.02 11.52
C THR A 195 -8.82 8.39 10.22
N ARG A 196 -9.23 9.21 9.25
CA ARG A 196 -9.70 8.75 7.94
C ARG A 196 -8.61 7.98 7.19
N LEU A 197 -7.40 8.53 7.13
CA LEU A 197 -6.26 7.88 6.48
C LEU A 197 -5.88 6.55 7.13
N SER A 198 -6.03 6.43 8.46
CA SER A 198 -5.86 5.14 9.14
C SER A 198 -6.91 4.12 8.70
N GLY A 199 -8.18 4.53 8.58
CA GLY A 199 -9.25 3.67 8.09
C GLY A 199 -9.03 3.21 6.65
N ASP A 200 -8.65 4.15 5.77
CA ASP A 200 -8.28 3.89 4.37
C ASP A 200 -7.13 2.87 4.25
N ARG A 201 -6.10 3.01 5.11
CA ARG A 201 -4.98 2.05 5.19
C ARG A 201 -5.47 0.66 5.59
N ASP A 202 -6.33 0.56 6.59
CA ASP A 202 -6.81 -0.72 7.11
C ASP A 202 -7.76 -1.42 6.11
N LEU A 203 -8.53 -0.65 5.33
CA LEU A 203 -9.32 -1.13 4.21
C LEU A 203 -8.43 -1.74 3.11
N LEU A 204 -7.42 -0.99 2.64
CA LEU A 204 -6.48 -1.49 1.63
C LEU A 204 -5.72 -2.73 2.10
N ALA A 205 -5.36 -2.80 3.39
CA ALA A 205 -4.73 -3.99 3.98
C ALA A 205 -5.66 -5.20 3.96
N SER A 206 -6.95 -4.99 4.26
CA SER A 206 -7.99 -6.02 4.20
C SER A 206 -8.24 -6.50 2.76
N MET A 207 -8.21 -5.60 1.77
CA MET A 207 -8.27 -5.96 0.35
C MET A 207 -7.08 -6.81 -0.10
N LEU A 208 -5.86 -6.49 0.35
CA LEU A 208 -4.67 -7.33 0.09
C LEU A 208 -4.83 -8.73 0.69
N GLN A 209 -5.33 -8.84 1.93
CA GLN A 209 -5.60 -10.12 2.55
C GLN A 209 -6.65 -10.91 1.75
N LEU A 210 -7.74 -10.27 1.32
CA LEU A 210 -8.76 -10.91 0.50
C LEU A 210 -8.23 -11.32 -0.89
N ALA A 211 -7.36 -10.53 -1.50
CA ALA A 211 -6.67 -10.89 -2.74
C ALA A 211 -5.89 -12.20 -2.59
N THR A 212 -5.12 -12.34 -1.50
CA THR A 212 -4.38 -13.58 -1.23
C THR A 212 -5.29 -14.77 -0.98
N ALA A 213 -6.42 -14.57 -0.30
CA ALA A 213 -7.41 -15.61 -0.06
C ALA A 213 -8.07 -16.08 -1.37
N ARG A 214 -8.44 -15.17 -2.27
CA ARG A 214 -9.00 -15.52 -3.60
C ARG A 214 -8.01 -16.32 -4.44
N VAL A 215 -6.73 -15.94 -4.43
CA VAL A 215 -5.69 -16.70 -5.14
C VAL A 215 -5.56 -18.12 -4.57
N ALA A 216 -5.62 -18.28 -3.24
CA ALA A 216 -5.57 -19.59 -2.60
C ALA A 216 -6.82 -20.44 -2.89
N GLU A 217 -8.02 -19.83 -2.88
CA GLU A 217 -9.27 -20.50 -3.24
C GLU A 217 -9.22 -21.03 -4.68
N ARG A 218 -8.77 -20.20 -5.63
CA ARG A 218 -8.59 -20.61 -7.02
C ARG A 218 -7.63 -21.80 -7.14
N GLN A 219 -6.47 -21.75 -6.48
CA GLN A 219 -5.52 -22.86 -6.50
C GLN A 219 -6.13 -24.15 -5.94
N ASN A 220 -6.97 -24.06 -4.91
CA ASN A 220 -7.64 -25.22 -4.35
C ASN A 220 -8.69 -25.81 -5.31
N ASP A 221 -9.45 -24.98 -6.01
CA ASP A 221 -10.44 -25.44 -6.98
C ASP A 221 -9.79 -26.03 -8.24
N GLU A 222 -8.71 -25.42 -8.74
CA GLU A 222 -7.89 -25.98 -9.82
C GLU A 222 -7.28 -27.34 -9.41
N MET A 223 -6.75 -27.45 -8.19
CA MET A 223 -6.23 -28.72 -7.65
C MET A 223 -7.31 -29.81 -7.60
N ARG A 224 -8.54 -29.47 -7.19
CA ARG A 224 -9.67 -30.40 -7.16
C ARG A 224 -10.04 -30.88 -8.56
N ALA A 225 -10.19 -29.95 -9.51
CA ALA A 225 -10.49 -30.28 -10.90
C ALA A 225 -9.42 -31.19 -11.52
N MET A 226 -8.14 -30.89 -11.28
CA MET A 226 -7.03 -31.75 -11.72
C MET A 226 -7.06 -33.13 -11.05
N THR A 227 -7.37 -33.19 -9.76
CA THR A 227 -7.45 -34.46 -9.01
C THR A 227 -8.57 -35.35 -9.55
N GLU A 228 -9.74 -34.78 -9.84
CA GLU A 228 -10.86 -35.52 -10.45
C GLU A 228 -10.48 -36.07 -11.83
N GLN A 229 -9.85 -35.25 -12.67
CA GLN A 229 -9.34 -35.68 -13.98
C GLN A 229 -8.31 -36.82 -13.83
N GLN A 230 -7.44 -36.72 -12.83
CA GLN A 230 -6.45 -37.76 -12.53
C GLN A 230 -7.12 -39.08 -12.10
N ILE A 231 -8.20 -39.04 -11.32
CA ILE A 231 -8.98 -40.23 -10.95
C ILE A 231 -9.58 -40.89 -12.20
N VAL A 232 -10.20 -40.12 -13.08
CA VAL A 232 -10.78 -40.63 -14.34
C VAL A 232 -9.70 -41.22 -15.24
N GLN A 233 -8.55 -40.55 -15.39
CA GLN A 233 -7.44 -41.04 -16.19
C GLN A 233 -6.83 -42.33 -15.63
N ASN A 234 -6.73 -42.44 -14.30
CA ASN A 234 -6.30 -43.67 -13.64
C ASN A 234 -7.26 -44.83 -13.91
N ASP A 235 -8.57 -44.60 -13.96
CA ASP A 235 -9.56 -45.62 -14.32
C ASP A 235 -9.38 -46.12 -15.76
N GLN A 236 -9.15 -45.19 -16.71
CA GLN A 236 -8.85 -45.55 -18.10
C GLN A 236 -7.57 -46.37 -18.22
N THR A 237 -6.53 -45.98 -17.48
CA THR A 237 -5.25 -46.71 -17.45
C THR A 237 -5.44 -48.13 -16.93
N LYS A 238 -6.26 -48.33 -15.89
CA LYS A 238 -6.62 -49.67 -15.39
C LYS A 238 -7.32 -50.51 -16.47
N LYS A 239 -8.25 -49.93 -17.23
CA LYS A 239 -8.97 -50.62 -18.31
C LYS A 239 -8.05 -51.04 -19.45
N VAL A 240 -7.21 -50.14 -19.94
CA VAL A 240 -6.26 -50.41 -21.04
C VAL A 240 -5.25 -51.50 -20.64
N THR A 241 -4.65 -51.38 -19.45
CA THR A 241 -3.68 -52.37 -18.96
C THR A 241 -4.31 -53.73 -18.70
N SER A 242 -5.55 -53.78 -18.20
CA SER A 242 -6.30 -55.03 -18.00
C SER A 242 -6.61 -55.73 -19.32
N TRP A 243 -7.06 -55.00 -20.35
CA TRP A 243 -7.28 -55.57 -21.68
C TRP A 243 -6.00 -56.04 -22.35
N ALA A 244 -4.92 -55.27 -22.24
CA ALA A 244 -3.61 -55.68 -22.73
C ALA A 244 -3.13 -56.98 -22.08
N ALA A 245 -3.30 -57.14 -20.76
CA ALA A 245 -2.95 -58.37 -20.05
C ALA A 245 -3.82 -59.58 -20.48
N ILE A 246 -5.12 -59.38 -20.71
CA ILE A 246 -6.02 -60.44 -21.20
C ILE A 246 -5.61 -60.92 -22.59
N LEU A 247 -5.23 -60.01 -23.49
CA LEU A 247 -4.81 -60.34 -24.86
C LEU A 247 -3.38 -60.90 -24.92
N PHE A 248 -2.49 -60.44 -24.04
CA PHE A 248 -1.11 -60.90 -23.98
C PHE A 248 -1.01 -62.39 -23.63
N ALA A 249 -1.88 -62.88 -22.75
CA ALA A 249 -1.75 -64.25 -22.25
C ALA A 249 -1.99 -65.35 -23.30
N PRO A 250 -3.04 -65.30 -24.15
CA PRO A 250 -3.16 -66.20 -25.29
C PRO A 250 -2.00 -66.06 -26.27
N THR A 251 -1.50 -64.83 -26.47
CA THR A 251 -0.37 -64.56 -27.37
C THR A 251 0.92 -65.24 -26.89
N LEU A 252 1.17 -65.23 -25.57
CA LEU A 252 2.32 -65.93 -24.97
C LEU A 252 2.21 -67.45 -25.17
N ILE A 253 1.02 -68.03 -24.96
CA ILE A 253 0.77 -69.47 -25.17
C ILE A 253 0.96 -69.82 -26.65
N ALA A 254 0.38 -69.03 -27.56
CA ALA A 254 0.54 -69.20 -29.01
C ALA A 254 2.01 -69.06 -29.44
N GLY A 255 2.77 -68.15 -28.82
CA GLY A 255 4.20 -67.99 -29.06
C GLY A 255 4.99 -69.24 -28.65
N ILE A 256 4.74 -69.79 -27.45
CA ILE A 256 5.40 -71.01 -26.95
C ILE A 256 5.10 -72.21 -27.86
N TYR A 257 3.82 -72.42 -28.21
CA TYR A 257 3.40 -73.52 -29.07
C TYR A 257 3.69 -73.30 -30.56
N GLY A 258 4.03 -72.09 -30.97
CA GLY A 258 4.47 -71.73 -32.32
C GLY A 258 5.97 -71.85 -32.55
N MET A 259 6.75 -72.15 -31.50
CA MET A 259 8.20 -72.32 -31.60
C MET A 259 8.55 -73.68 -32.24
N ASN A 260 9.53 -73.68 -33.15
CA ASN A 260 9.93 -74.88 -33.90
C ASN A 260 10.92 -75.77 -33.12
N PHE A 261 10.49 -76.34 -31.99
CA PHE A 261 11.31 -77.26 -31.20
C PHE A 261 11.04 -78.72 -31.58
N THR A 262 12.09 -79.53 -31.64
CA THR A 262 12.02 -80.96 -32.02
C THR A 262 11.43 -81.85 -30.92
N HIS A 263 11.53 -81.44 -29.64
CA HIS A 263 11.02 -82.20 -28.49
C HIS A 263 9.94 -81.42 -27.74
N MET A 264 8.73 -81.35 -28.29
CA MET A 264 7.52 -80.88 -27.59
C MET A 264 6.52 -82.03 -27.49
N PRO A 265 6.37 -82.68 -26.32
CA PRO A 265 5.53 -83.86 -26.19
C PRO A 265 4.04 -83.59 -26.44
N GLU A 266 3.59 -82.34 -26.34
CA GLU A 266 2.20 -81.96 -26.52
C GLU A 266 1.80 -81.88 -28.00
N LEU A 267 2.76 -81.76 -28.93
CA LEU A 267 2.49 -81.52 -30.36
C LEU A 267 2.06 -82.78 -31.12
N HIS A 268 2.48 -83.96 -30.65
CA HIS A 268 2.16 -85.26 -31.27
C HIS A 268 0.85 -85.86 -30.77
N TRP A 269 0.19 -85.20 -29.81
CA TRP A 269 -1.11 -85.62 -29.30
C TRP A 269 -2.23 -85.08 -30.19
N LEU A 270 -3.16 -85.95 -30.62
CA LEU A 270 -4.36 -85.59 -31.39
C LEU A 270 -5.21 -84.49 -30.73
N LEU A 271 -5.14 -84.35 -29.40
CA LEU A 271 -5.86 -83.32 -28.64
C LEU A 271 -4.98 -82.13 -28.24
N GLY A 272 -3.71 -82.08 -28.63
CA GLY A 272 -2.77 -81.01 -28.25
C GLY A 272 -3.20 -79.62 -28.71
N TYR A 273 -3.63 -79.50 -29.97
CA TYR A 273 -4.15 -78.23 -30.51
C TYR A 273 -5.46 -77.78 -29.81
N PRO A 274 -6.50 -78.63 -29.70
CA PRO A 274 -7.68 -78.30 -28.89
C PRO A 274 -7.35 -77.94 -27.44
N PHE A 275 -6.39 -78.63 -26.81
CA PHE A 275 -5.96 -78.35 -25.45
C PHE A 275 -5.32 -76.97 -25.32
N ALA A 276 -4.44 -76.58 -26.24
CA ALA A 276 -3.85 -75.24 -26.26
C ALA A 276 -4.90 -74.14 -26.43
N VAL A 277 -5.89 -74.33 -27.31
CA VAL A 277 -7.00 -73.38 -27.48
C VAL A 277 -7.85 -73.27 -26.21
N VAL A 278 -8.18 -74.39 -25.57
CA VAL A 278 -8.91 -74.40 -24.29
C VAL A 278 -8.10 -73.71 -23.19
N LEU A 279 -6.79 -73.96 -23.12
CA LEU A 279 -5.89 -73.33 -22.15
C LEU A 279 -5.83 -71.81 -22.34
N MET A 280 -5.74 -71.33 -23.59
CA MET A 280 -5.79 -69.89 -23.92
C MET A 280 -7.10 -69.25 -23.48
N LEU A 281 -8.24 -69.87 -23.82
CA LEU A 281 -9.57 -69.36 -23.45
C LEU A 281 -9.79 -69.41 -21.93
N ALA A 282 -9.36 -70.47 -21.27
CA ALA A 282 -9.47 -70.62 -19.82
C ALA A 282 -8.63 -69.56 -19.10
N PHE A 283 -7.38 -69.34 -19.53
CA PHE A 283 -6.50 -68.35 -18.90
C PHE A 283 -6.99 -66.91 -19.13
N ALA A 284 -7.40 -66.57 -20.35
CA ALA A 284 -8.03 -65.27 -20.65
C ALA A 284 -9.33 -65.07 -19.84
N GLY A 285 -10.15 -66.12 -19.71
CA GLY A 285 -11.39 -66.10 -18.91
C GLY A 285 -11.12 -65.92 -17.40
N VAL A 286 -10.08 -66.53 -16.86
CA VAL A 286 -9.65 -66.34 -15.46
C VAL A 286 -9.22 -64.90 -15.22
N LEU A 287 -8.35 -64.34 -16.09
CA LEU A 287 -7.93 -62.94 -15.97
C LEU A 287 -9.10 -61.97 -16.10
N HIS A 288 -10.00 -62.19 -17.06
CA HIS A 288 -11.22 -61.39 -17.20
C HIS A 288 -12.07 -61.43 -15.92
N ARG A 289 -12.27 -62.61 -15.33
CA ARG A 289 -13.04 -62.77 -14.09
C ARG A 289 -12.36 -62.07 -12.90
N VAL A 290 -11.03 -62.13 -12.80
CA VAL A 290 -10.26 -61.45 -11.74
C VAL A 290 -10.36 -59.94 -11.86
N PHE A 291 -10.12 -59.37 -13.04
CA PHE A 291 -10.21 -57.94 -13.27
C PHE A 291 -11.64 -57.40 -13.11
N LYS A 292 -12.65 -58.16 -13.55
CA LYS A 292 -14.07 -57.82 -13.33
C LYS A 292 -14.46 -57.82 -11.85
N ARG A 293 -13.93 -58.76 -11.06
CA ARG A 293 -14.13 -58.77 -9.59
C ARG A 293 -13.43 -57.62 -8.86
N LYS A 294 -12.35 -57.08 -9.44
CA LYS A 294 -11.61 -55.94 -8.88
C LYS A 294 -12.15 -54.58 -9.37
N HIS A 295 -13.21 -54.56 -10.19
CA HIS A 295 -13.73 -53.35 -10.83
C HIS A 295 -12.69 -52.62 -11.69
N TRP A 296 -11.80 -53.36 -12.37
CA TRP A 296 -10.82 -52.81 -13.31
C TRP A 296 -11.30 -52.87 -14.77
N LEU A 297 -12.51 -53.43 -14.98
CA LEU A 297 -13.20 -53.62 -16.26
C LEU A 297 -14.63 -53.10 -16.14
#